data_AF-A0A4Y2C974-F1
#
_entry.id   AF-A0A4Y2C974-F1
#
_cell.length_a   1.000
_cell.length_b   1.000
_cell.length_c   1.000
_cell.angle_alpha   90.00
_cell.angle_beta   90.00
_cell.angle_gamma   90.00
#
_symmetry.space_group_name_H-M   'P 1'
#
loop_
_entity.id
_entity.type
_entity.pdbx_description
1 polymer ?
#
loop_
_entity_poly.entity_id
_entity_poly.type
_entity_poly.pdbx_seq_one_letter_code
_entity_poly.pdbx_strand_id
1 'polypeptide(L)'
;MEIYAGTQPDGPYKLDNCASEIVMRLMQKLHNSRHNVIVDNWCTSYPLSQKLLEKKLTVVGTIRKNKRELPLEFVGTKGKAPHSSILGFQKGMTIVSYIPKKNRSIVLLSTLHNNDNIDESAGEFRKPEIIYTIKIRSMYLSNVWLSSRESLNPETSQKYQKIGNNPRNPFQPFKF
;
A
#
# COMPACT_ATOMS: atom_id res chain seq x y z
N MET A 1 18.54 4.27 -4.76
CA MET A 1 18.07 3.50 -5.94
C MET A 1 18.66 2.11 -5.79
N GLU A 2 17.86 1.08 -6.04
CA GLU A 2 18.28 -0.33 -5.94
C GLU A 2 17.84 -1.04 -7.22
N ILE A 3 18.70 -1.89 -7.77
CA ILE A 3 18.46 -2.58 -9.04
C ILE A 3 17.89 -3.96 -8.75
N TYR A 4 16.74 -4.29 -9.35
CA TYR A 4 16.20 -5.64 -9.31
C TYR A 4 16.88 -6.52 -10.37
N ALA A 5 17.77 -7.41 -9.91
CA ALA A 5 18.57 -8.27 -10.79
C ALA A 5 18.05 -9.72 -10.90
N GLY A 6 16.89 -10.04 -10.32
CA GLY A 6 16.40 -11.42 -10.23
C GLY A 6 17.29 -12.28 -9.33
N THR A 7 17.42 -13.58 -9.61
CA THR A 7 18.28 -14.48 -8.82
C THR A 7 19.76 -14.19 -9.09
N GLN A 8 20.46 -13.69 -8.08
CA GLN A 8 21.89 -13.40 -8.18
C GLN A 8 22.72 -14.67 -7.98
N PRO A 9 23.87 -14.80 -8.67
CA PRO A 9 24.82 -15.87 -8.43
C PRO A 9 25.42 -15.76 -7.02
N ASP A 10 25.95 -16.87 -6.50
CA ASP A 10 26.64 -16.87 -5.21
C ASP A 10 27.87 -15.95 -5.25
N GLY A 11 27.98 -15.08 -4.24
CA GLY A 11 29.04 -14.08 -4.16
C GLY A 11 28.73 -12.96 -3.17
N PRO A 12 29.65 -12.00 -3.01
CA PRO A 12 29.52 -10.91 -2.02
C PRO A 12 28.37 -9.95 -2.30
N TYR A 13 27.83 -9.97 -3.53
CA TYR A 13 26.71 -9.13 -3.95
C TYR A 13 25.36 -9.86 -3.93
N LYS A 14 25.32 -11.12 -3.47
CA LYS A 14 24.07 -11.88 -3.32
C LYS A 14 23.27 -11.32 -2.15
N LEU A 15 22.18 -10.64 -2.45
CA LEU A 15 21.25 -10.07 -1.48
C LEU A 15 19.91 -10.79 -1.53
N ASP A 16 19.20 -10.78 -0.41
CA ASP A 16 17.82 -11.25 -0.37
C ASP A 16 16.92 -10.27 -1.15
N ASN A 17 16.20 -10.81 -2.14
CA ASN A 17 15.24 -10.09 -2.97
C ASN A 17 13.81 -10.17 -2.44
N CYS A 18 13.62 -10.67 -1.22
CA CYS A 18 12.35 -10.57 -0.52
C CYS A 18 11.95 -9.09 -0.38
N ALA A 19 10.67 -8.82 -0.61
CA ALA A 19 10.12 -7.47 -0.62
C ALA A 19 10.43 -6.69 0.67
N SER A 20 10.44 -7.36 1.84
CA SER A 20 10.76 -6.73 3.11
C SER A 20 12.21 -6.24 3.16
N GLU A 21 13.16 -7.05 2.68
CA GLU A 21 14.58 -6.72 2.72
C GLU A 21 14.94 -5.61 1.72
N ILE A 22 14.31 -5.62 0.54
CA ILE A 22 14.40 -4.51 -0.42
C ILE A 22 13.91 -3.20 0.23
N VAL A 23 12.74 -3.21 0.87
CA VAL A 23 12.23 -1.99 1.54
C VAL A 23 13.17 -1.52 2.63
N MET A 24 13.69 -2.42 3.47
CA MET A 24 14.63 -2.05 4.54
C MET A 24 15.91 -1.42 4.01
N ARG A 25 16.48 -1.95 2.92
CA ARG A 25 17.67 -1.37 2.26
C ARG A 25 17.37 -0.01 1.64
N LEU A 26 16.24 0.13 0.94
CA LEU A 26 15.82 1.40 0.35
C LEU A 26 15.61 2.48 1.42
N MET A 27 15.08 2.12 2.58
CA MET A 27 14.78 3.04 3.67
C MET A 27 15.97 3.36 4.58
N GLN A 28 17.13 2.73 4.37
CA GLN A 28 18.29 2.83 5.26
C GLN A 28 18.71 4.28 5.55
N LYS A 29 18.69 5.14 4.53
CA LYS A 29 19.05 6.56 4.66
C LYS A 29 18.01 7.41 5.38
N LEU A 30 16.79 6.89 5.53
CA LEU A 30 15.67 7.56 6.18
C LEU A 30 15.44 7.04 7.60
N HIS A 31 16.24 6.10 8.10
CA HIS A 31 16.11 5.66 9.50
C HIS A 31 16.21 6.85 10.46
N ASN A 32 15.42 6.82 11.53
CA ASN A 32 15.31 7.88 12.55
C ASN A 32 14.72 9.22 12.09
N SER A 33 14.32 9.34 10.83
CA SER A 33 13.82 10.61 10.28
C SER A 33 12.34 10.88 10.58
N ARG A 34 11.60 9.91 11.16
CA ARG A 34 10.16 10.02 11.48
C ARG A 34 9.25 10.24 10.25
N HIS A 35 9.73 9.92 9.05
CA HIS A 35 8.91 9.96 7.85
C HIS A 35 7.88 8.83 7.83
N ASN A 36 6.77 9.09 7.14
CA ASN A 36 5.79 8.10 6.76
C ASN A 36 6.13 7.49 5.39
N VAL A 37 6.14 6.17 5.32
CA VAL A 37 6.43 5.41 4.12
C VAL A 37 5.14 4.77 3.62
N ILE A 38 4.77 5.05 2.37
CA ILE A 38 3.63 4.37 1.74
C ILE A 38 4.17 3.27 0.85
N VAL A 39 3.80 2.03 1.14
CA VAL A 39 4.29 0.83 0.46
C VAL A 39 3.16 0.09 -0.26
N ASP A 40 3.51 -0.64 -1.32
CA ASP A 40 2.56 -1.45 -2.08
C ASP A 40 2.15 -2.73 -1.33
N ASN A 41 1.07 -3.37 -1.78
CA ASN A 41 0.52 -4.60 -1.21
C ASN A 41 1.49 -5.77 -1.18
N TRP A 42 2.42 -5.82 -2.14
CA TRP A 42 3.40 -6.89 -2.21
C TRP A 42 4.43 -6.78 -1.07
N CYS A 43 4.77 -5.54 -0.69
CA CYS A 43 5.73 -5.24 0.36
C CYS A 43 5.09 -5.24 1.74
N THR A 44 3.82 -4.81 1.86
CA THR A 44 3.18 -4.62 3.16
C THR A 44 2.98 -5.95 3.89
N SER A 45 3.48 -6.00 5.12
CA SER A 45 3.30 -7.13 6.04
C SER A 45 3.42 -6.65 7.48
N TYR A 46 2.88 -7.44 8.41
CA TYR A 46 3.01 -7.14 9.83
C TYR A 46 4.48 -7.07 10.29
N PRO A 47 5.36 -8.06 9.99
CA PRO A 47 6.75 -8.02 10.44
C PRO A 47 7.56 -6.85 9.88
N LEU A 48 7.35 -6.49 8.60
CA LEU A 48 8.02 -5.33 7.99
C LEU A 48 7.63 -4.04 8.71
N SER A 49 6.34 -3.90 9.04
CA SER A 49 5.83 -2.70 9.69
C SER A 49 6.41 -2.51 11.09
N GLN A 50 6.60 -3.60 11.82
CA GLN A 50 7.28 -3.59 13.11
C GLN A 50 8.75 -3.18 12.98
N LYS A 51 9.49 -3.79 12.04
CA LYS A 51 10.90 -3.44 11.76
C LYS A 51 11.06 -1.95 11.41
N LEU A 52 10.16 -1.39 10.60
CA LEU A 52 10.20 0.03 10.24
C LEU A 52 9.88 0.94 11.43
N LEU A 53 8.92 0.54 12.27
CA LEU A 53 8.57 1.28 13.47
C LEU A 53 9.74 1.35 14.46
N GLU A 54 10.49 0.26 14.62
CA GLU A 54 11.73 0.22 15.41
C GLU A 54 12.81 1.19 14.87
N LYS A 55 12.81 1.47 13.56
CA LYS A 55 13.69 2.47 12.92
C LYS A 55 13.08 3.88 12.90
N LYS A 56 12.03 4.13 13.69
CA LYS A 56 11.26 5.39 13.75
C LYS A 56 10.75 5.82 12.37
N LEU A 57 10.27 4.87 11.58
CA LEU A 57 9.53 5.11 10.35
C LEU A 57 8.11 4.63 10.55
N THR A 58 7.14 5.43 10.11
CA THR A 58 5.75 4.99 10.04
C THR A 58 5.46 4.42 8.67
N VAL A 59 4.49 3.51 8.57
CA VAL A 59 4.12 2.88 7.32
C VAL A 59 2.62 2.86 7.13
N VAL A 60 2.17 3.03 5.90
CA VAL A 60 0.78 2.84 5.49
C VAL A 60 0.78 2.04 4.18
N GLY A 61 -0.01 0.97 4.13
CA GLY A 61 -0.08 0.13 2.94
C GLY A 61 -1.33 -0.73 2.89
N THR A 62 -1.68 -1.16 1.69
CA THR A 62 -2.68 -2.21 1.50
C THR A 62 -2.06 -3.57 1.84
N ILE A 63 -2.80 -4.49 2.44
CA ILE A 63 -2.32 -5.85 2.71
C ILE A 63 -3.06 -6.85 1.82
N ARG A 64 -2.30 -7.79 1.24
CA ARG A 64 -2.90 -8.92 0.53
C ARG A 64 -3.63 -9.85 1.49
N LYS A 65 -4.85 -10.23 1.15
CA LYS A 65 -5.73 -11.05 1.99
C LYS A 65 -5.22 -12.47 2.29
N ASN A 66 -4.24 -12.95 1.53
CA ASN A 66 -3.64 -14.29 1.70
C ASN A 66 -2.48 -14.30 2.72
N LYS A 67 -2.22 -13.17 3.39
CA LYS A 67 -1.22 -13.06 4.44
C LYS A 67 -1.68 -13.83 5.69
N ARG A 68 -0.79 -14.69 6.21
CA ARG A 68 -1.10 -15.61 7.33
C ARG A 68 -1.30 -14.87 8.66
N GLU A 69 -0.73 -13.68 8.77
CA GLU A 69 -0.86 -12.81 9.93
C GLU A 69 -2.26 -12.15 10.06
N LEU A 70 -3.12 -12.25 9.04
CA LEU A 70 -4.43 -11.61 9.06
C LEU A 70 -5.49 -12.48 9.74
N PRO A 71 -6.23 -11.94 10.74
CA PRO A 71 -7.41 -12.62 11.26
C PRO A 71 -8.49 -12.76 10.19
N LEU A 72 -9.23 -13.87 10.24
CA LEU A 72 -10.28 -14.18 9.25
C LEU A 72 -11.40 -13.13 9.24
N GLU A 73 -11.61 -12.47 10.37
CA GLU A 73 -12.54 -11.37 10.57
C GLU A 73 -12.20 -10.18 9.68
N PHE A 74 -10.94 -9.94 9.35
CA PHE A 74 -10.54 -8.83 8.46
C PHE A 74 -10.61 -9.20 6.99
N VAL A 75 -10.52 -10.50 6.67
CA VAL A 75 -10.53 -11.01 5.30
C VAL A 75 -11.95 -11.30 4.79
N GLY A 76 -12.78 -11.90 5.65
CA GLY A 76 -14.13 -12.33 5.33
C GLY A 76 -15.07 -11.17 4.98
N THR A 77 -15.90 -11.38 3.95
CA THR A 77 -16.91 -10.40 3.48
C THR A 77 -18.34 -10.91 3.64
N LYS A 78 -18.54 -12.19 3.98
CA LYS A 78 -19.87 -12.78 4.17
C LYS A 78 -20.59 -12.09 5.33
N GLY A 79 -21.85 -11.71 5.11
CA GLY A 79 -22.70 -11.09 6.13
C GLY A 79 -22.39 -9.62 6.45
N LYS A 80 -21.40 -9.00 5.79
CA LYS A 80 -21.04 -7.61 6.06
C LYS A 80 -21.68 -6.63 5.07
N ALA A 81 -22.17 -5.52 5.60
CA ALA A 81 -22.80 -4.47 4.79
C ALA A 81 -21.76 -3.72 3.93
N PRO A 82 -22.13 -3.26 2.72
CA PRO A 82 -21.35 -2.27 2.00
C PRO A 82 -21.11 -1.03 2.87
N HIS A 83 -19.98 -0.35 2.65
CA HIS A 83 -19.54 0.84 3.39
C HIS A 83 -19.31 0.63 4.89
N SER A 84 -19.26 -0.62 5.34
CA SER A 84 -18.83 -0.95 6.70
C SER A 84 -17.30 -1.06 6.79
N SER A 85 -16.77 -0.78 7.98
CA SER A 85 -15.38 -0.99 8.33
C SER A 85 -15.25 -1.73 9.65
N ILE A 86 -14.15 -2.47 9.79
CA ILE A 86 -13.71 -3.08 11.05
C ILE A 86 -12.27 -2.61 11.28
N LEU A 87 -11.99 -2.16 12.49
CA LEU A 87 -10.67 -1.73 12.91
C LEU A 87 -10.14 -2.68 13.99
N GLY A 88 -8.84 -2.92 13.95
CA GLY A 88 -8.11 -3.68 14.94
C GLY A 88 -6.90 -2.87 15.39
N PHE A 89 -6.71 -2.77 16.70
CA PHE A 89 -5.64 -1.99 17.29
C PHE A 89 -4.66 -2.90 18.01
N GLN A 90 -3.38 -2.66 17.77
CA GLN A 90 -2.27 -3.24 18.50
C GLN A 90 -1.29 -2.12 18.84
N LYS A 91 -0.34 -2.37 19.75
CA LYS A 91 0.62 -1.38 20.22
C LYS A 91 1.38 -0.71 19.05
N GLY A 92 0.96 0.50 18.69
CA GLY A 92 1.54 1.32 17.61
C GLY A 92 1.15 0.91 16.19
N MET A 93 0.11 0.08 16.02
CA MET A 93 -0.34 -0.39 14.72
C MET A 93 -1.87 -0.52 14.67
N THR A 94 -2.45 -0.10 13.54
CA THR A 94 -3.87 -0.20 13.26
C THR A 94 -4.09 -0.93 11.95
N ILE A 95 -4.95 -1.95 11.97
CA ILE A 95 -5.43 -2.64 10.79
C ILE A 95 -6.88 -2.23 10.52
N VAL A 96 -7.21 -2.02 9.25
CA VAL A 96 -8.56 -1.65 8.81
C VAL A 96 -9.01 -2.58 7.70
N SER A 97 -10.19 -3.18 7.84
CA SER A 97 -10.90 -3.84 6.75
C SER A 97 -12.10 -2.99 6.38
N TYR A 98 -12.13 -2.46 5.15
CA TYR A 98 -13.22 -1.65 4.64
C TYR A 98 -13.89 -2.33 3.45
N ILE A 99 -15.21 -2.23 3.35
CA ILE A 99 -16.02 -2.87 2.32
C ILE A 99 -16.57 -1.80 1.37
N PRO A 100 -15.84 -1.42 0.31
CA PRO A 100 -16.34 -0.44 -0.64
C PRO A 100 -17.60 -0.89 -1.39
N LYS A 101 -17.72 -2.19 -1.68
CA LYS A 101 -18.83 -2.78 -2.46
C LYS A 101 -19.12 -4.18 -1.92
N LYS A 102 -20.33 -4.70 -2.14
CA LYS A 102 -20.71 -6.06 -1.71
C LYS A 102 -19.67 -7.10 -2.14
N ASN A 103 -19.29 -8.00 -1.23
CA ASN A 103 -18.28 -9.05 -1.44
C ASN A 103 -16.86 -8.56 -1.77
N ARG A 104 -16.56 -7.26 -1.68
CA ARG A 104 -15.23 -6.70 -1.91
C ARG A 104 -14.75 -6.00 -0.64
N SER A 105 -13.73 -6.55 0.02
CA SER A 105 -12.99 -5.88 1.09
C SER A 105 -11.64 -5.35 0.61
N ILE A 106 -11.18 -4.26 1.22
CA ILE A 106 -9.82 -3.75 1.14
C ILE A 106 -9.27 -3.79 2.57
N VAL A 107 -8.08 -4.37 2.73
CA VAL A 107 -7.41 -4.46 4.03
C VAL A 107 -6.20 -3.54 4.01
N LEU A 108 -6.06 -2.71 5.04
CA LEU A 108 -5.00 -1.73 5.20
C LEU A 108 -4.30 -1.96 6.53
N LEU A 109 -2.99 -1.72 6.54
CA LEU A 109 -2.22 -1.64 7.77
C LEU A 109 -1.55 -0.28 7.85
N SER A 110 -1.59 0.30 9.04
CA SER A 110 -0.96 1.57 9.33
C SER A 110 -0.24 1.51 10.67
N THR A 111 0.93 2.13 10.75
CA THR A 111 1.59 2.47 12.02
C THR A 111 1.62 3.98 12.27
N LEU A 112 0.93 4.74 11.41
CA LEU A 112 0.78 6.18 11.52
C LEU A 112 -0.47 6.55 12.33
N HIS A 113 -1.57 5.82 12.13
CA HIS A 113 -2.86 6.11 12.74
C HIS A 113 -3.11 5.19 13.93
N ASN A 114 -3.59 5.76 15.04
CA ASN A 114 -3.91 5.05 16.29
C ASN A 114 -5.35 5.31 16.77
N ASN A 115 -6.18 5.89 15.92
CA ASN A 115 -7.57 6.27 16.19
C ASN A 115 -8.53 5.50 15.27
N ASP A 116 -9.79 5.42 15.69
CA ASP A 116 -10.90 4.81 14.95
C ASP A 116 -11.74 5.82 14.17
N ASN A 117 -11.21 7.04 13.98
CA ASN A 117 -11.94 8.12 13.32
C ASN A 117 -12.39 7.72 11.91
N ILE A 118 -13.70 7.77 11.72
CA ILE A 118 -14.35 7.70 10.43
C ILE A 118 -14.56 9.13 9.96
N ASP A 119 -14.20 9.40 8.71
CA ASP A 119 -14.39 10.72 8.15
C ASP A 119 -15.88 10.99 7.89
N GLU A 120 -16.44 11.93 8.66
CA GLU A 120 -17.84 12.34 8.54
C GLU A 120 -18.13 13.02 7.18
N SER A 121 -17.11 13.61 6.53
CA SER A 121 -17.24 14.21 5.21
C SER A 121 -17.38 13.17 4.08
N ALA A 122 -17.12 11.89 4.38
CA ALA A 122 -17.32 10.77 3.45
C ALA A 122 -18.80 10.44 3.19
N GLY A 123 -19.74 11.05 3.93
CA GLY A 123 -21.17 10.83 3.79
C GLY A 123 -21.55 9.33 3.91
N GLU A 124 -22.33 8.83 2.96
CA GLU A 124 -22.79 7.44 2.94
C GLU A 124 -21.66 6.40 2.81
N PHE A 125 -20.48 6.80 2.35
CA PHE A 125 -19.37 5.87 2.14
C PHE A 125 -18.59 5.54 3.41
N ARG A 126 -18.74 6.32 4.49
CA ARG A 126 -18.15 6.07 5.83
C ARG A 126 -16.69 5.58 5.78
N LYS A 127 -15.85 6.29 5.04
CA LYS A 127 -14.45 5.86 4.80
C LYS A 127 -13.60 6.16 6.03
N PRO A 128 -12.85 5.19 6.56
CA PRO A 128 -11.83 5.45 7.57
C PRO A 128 -10.76 6.42 7.04
N GLU A 129 -10.23 7.26 7.94
CA GLU A 129 -9.20 8.26 7.61
C GLU A 129 -8.00 7.66 6.87
N ILE A 130 -7.57 6.46 7.29
CA ILE A 130 -6.45 5.70 6.70
C ILE A 130 -6.61 5.47 5.18
N ILE A 131 -7.85 5.36 4.68
CA ILE A 131 -8.12 5.19 3.25
C ILE A 131 -7.74 6.45 2.48
N TYR A 132 -7.95 7.63 3.07
CA TYR A 132 -7.61 8.90 2.42
C TYR A 132 -6.10 9.07 2.28
N THR A 133 -5.31 8.64 3.26
CA THR A 133 -3.84 8.69 3.17
C THR A 133 -3.31 8.01 1.90
N ILE A 134 -3.93 6.90 1.50
CA ILE A 134 -3.56 6.18 0.27
C ILE A 134 -4.17 6.86 -0.97
N LYS A 135 -5.41 7.36 -0.88
CA LYS A 135 -6.11 7.99 -2.00
C LYS A 135 -5.44 9.30 -2.44
N ILE A 136 -5.07 10.14 -1.48
CA ILE A 136 -4.37 11.42 -1.70
C ILE A 136 -3.11 11.17 -2.53
N ARG A 137 -2.31 10.15 -2.18
CA ARG A 137 -1.11 9.81 -2.96
C ARG A 137 -1.40 9.18 -4.32
N SER A 138 -2.46 8.39 -4.48
CA SER A 138 -2.88 7.90 -5.81
C SER A 138 -3.15 9.05 -6.77
N MET A 139 -3.74 10.15 -6.27
CA MET A 139 -4.00 11.37 -7.03
C MET A 139 -2.69 12.14 -7.33
N TYR A 140 -1.79 12.28 -6.37
CA TYR A 140 -0.48 12.90 -6.61
C TYR A 140 0.38 12.11 -7.60
N LEU A 141 0.44 10.78 -7.45
CA LEU A 141 1.20 9.92 -8.35
C LEU A 141 0.61 9.94 -9.76
N SER A 142 -0.71 9.96 -9.93
CA SER A 142 -1.31 10.12 -11.26
C SER A 142 -0.94 11.46 -11.89
N ASN A 143 -0.92 12.54 -11.11
CA ASN A 143 -0.59 13.87 -11.63
C ASN A 143 0.89 13.99 -12.03
N VAL A 144 1.82 13.47 -11.20
CA VAL A 144 3.25 13.40 -11.54
C VAL A 144 3.48 12.51 -12.76
N TRP A 145 2.77 11.38 -12.84
CA TRP A 145 2.87 10.45 -13.97
C TRP A 145 2.30 11.04 -15.27
N LEU A 146 1.18 11.79 -15.20
CA LEU A 146 0.60 12.52 -16.33
C LEU A 146 1.53 13.61 -16.84
N SER A 147 2.09 14.43 -15.94
CA SER A 147 3.08 15.45 -16.29
C SER A 147 4.34 14.84 -16.94
N SER A 148 4.81 13.70 -16.42
CA SER A 148 5.91 12.96 -17.04
C SER A 148 5.54 12.36 -18.40
N ARG A 149 4.30 11.91 -18.60
CA ARG A 149 3.79 11.37 -19.87
C ARG A 149 3.69 12.44 -20.96
N GLU A 150 3.35 13.67 -20.59
CA GLU A 150 3.33 14.81 -21.52
C GLU A 150 4.74 15.18 -22.01
N SER A 151 5.78 14.87 -21.22
CA SER A 151 7.18 15.10 -21.58
C SER A 151 7.84 13.97 -22.40
N LEU A 152 7.16 12.84 -22.61
CA LEU A 152 7.70 11.68 -23.32
C LEU A 152 7.48 11.75 -24.83
N ASN A 153 8.40 11.16 -25.61
CA ASN A 153 8.25 11.08 -27.06
C ASN A 153 7.01 10.24 -27.46
N PRO A 154 6.47 10.42 -28.68
CA PRO A 154 5.23 9.76 -29.10
C PRO A 154 5.28 8.22 -29.06
N GLU A 155 6.42 7.62 -29.37
CA GLU A 155 6.59 6.15 -29.43
C GLU A 155 6.62 5.50 -28.03
N THR A 156 7.33 6.12 -27.09
CA THR A 156 7.32 5.70 -25.68
C THR A 156 5.94 5.88 -25.07
N SER A 157 5.25 6.98 -25.39
CA SER A 157 3.87 7.23 -24.96
C SER A 157 2.90 6.14 -25.45
N GLN A 158 3.03 5.65 -26.68
CA GLN A 158 2.22 4.53 -27.20
C GLN A 158 2.52 3.19 -26.50
N LYS A 159 3.79 2.90 -26.18
CA LYS A 159 4.18 1.70 -25.42
C LYS A 159 3.59 1.72 -24.00
N TYR A 160 3.64 2.85 -23.32
CA TYR A 160 3.07 3.01 -21.98
C TYR A 160 1.53 3.03 -21.98
N GLN A 161 0.88 3.51 -23.05
CA GLN A 161 -0.58 3.40 -23.24
C GLN A 161 -1.05 1.94 -23.26
N LYS A 162 -0.32 1.05 -23.94
CA LYS A 162 -0.61 -0.40 -23.96
C LYS A 162 -0.48 -1.04 -22.58
N ILE A 163 0.49 -0.59 -21.76
CA ILE A 163 0.69 -1.07 -20.37
C ILE A 163 -0.40 -0.54 -19.42
N GLY A 164 -0.77 0.74 -19.56
CA GLY A 164 -1.85 1.37 -18.77
C GLY A 164 -3.22 0.72 -19.00
N ASN A 165 -3.51 0.33 -20.24
CA ASN A 165 -4.77 -0.31 -20.61
C ASN A 165 -4.84 -1.81 -20.26
N ASN A 166 -3.76 -2.40 -19.71
CA ASN A 166 -3.78 -3.80 -19.30
C ASN A 166 -4.67 -3.98 -18.06
N PRO A 167 -5.75 -4.79 -18.11
CA PRO A 167 -6.68 -5.00 -16.99
C PRO A 167 -6.04 -5.71 -15.77
N ARG A 168 -4.82 -6.23 -15.91
CA ARG A 168 -4.01 -6.78 -14.81
C ARG A 168 -2.98 -5.79 -14.25
N ASN A 169 -2.94 -4.55 -14.76
CA ASN A 169 -2.00 -3.54 -14.29
C ASN A 169 -2.38 -3.10 -12.87
N PRO A 170 -1.51 -3.34 -11.86
CA PRO A 170 -1.79 -2.99 -10.47
C PRO A 170 -1.84 -1.47 -10.22
N PHE A 171 -1.40 -0.67 -11.20
CA PHE A 171 -1.43 0.79 -11.18
C PHE A 171 -2.62 1.38 -11.96
N GLN A 172 -3.59 0.58 -12.41
CA GLN A 172 -4.82 1.17 -12.92
C GLN A 172 -5.46 2.03 -11.81
N PRO A 173 -5.73 3.32 -12.06
CA PRO A 173 -6.51 4.10 -11.11
C PRO A 173 -7.83 3.37 -10.91
N PHE A 174 -8.22 3.15 -9.66
CA PHE A 174 -9.51 2.54 -9.34
C PHE A 174 -10.61 3.36 -10.03
N LYS A 175 -11.16 2.84 -11.13
CA LYS A 175 -12.37 3.37 -11.73
C LYS A 175 -13.51 3.03 -10.78
N PHE A 176 -14.15 4.07 -10.23
CA PHE A 176 -15.29 3.93 -9.33
C PHE A 176 -16.55 3.58 -10.10
#